data_AF-A0A7J3ENF2-F1
#
_entry.id   AF-A0A7J3ENF2-F1
#
_cell.length_a   1.000
_cell.length_b   1.000
_cell.length_c   1.000
_cell.angle_alpha   90.00
_cell.angle_beta   90.00
_cell.angle_gamma   90.00
#
_symmetry.space_group_name_H-M   'P 1'
#
loop_
_entity.id
_entity.type
_entity.pdbx_description
1 polymer ?
#
loop_
_entity_poly.entity_id
_entity_poly.type
_entity_poly.pdbx_seq_one_letter_code
_entity_poly.pdbx_strand_id
1 'polypeptide(L)'
;MESTATRAVYIGCCPNCGGDITDSELLSRGVCQSCLSGPVESQLDLYEKLRRSGKLIKLKEPLEVNIWINEFKEFFKRLVGANPWSLQETWARRVYLGRSFSIVAPTGMGKSMFGLVMCIYLAMKGRKCYF
;
A
#
# COMPACT_ATOMS: atom_id res chain seq x y z
N MET A 1 -6.29 -8.87 29.30
CA MET A 1 -6.72 -7.54 28.84
C MET A 1 -5.74 -6.53 29.42
N GLU A 2 -4.58 -6.35 28.79
CA GLU A 2 -3.64 -5.30 29.21
C GLU A 2 -4.25 -3.94 28.89
N SER A 3 -4.31 -3.09 29.90
CA SER A 3 -4.72 -1.69 29.75
C SER A 3 -3.86 -1.02 28.68
N THR A 4 -4.48 -0.43 27.67
CA THR A 4 -3.86 0.45 26.67
C THR A 4 -3.44 1.78 27.31
N ALA A 5 -2.57 1.70 28.32
CA ALA A 5 -1.91 2.87 28.86
C ALA A 5 -0.93 3.39 27.80
N THR A 6 -1.14 4.60 27.32
CA THR A 6 -0.22 5.31 26.43
C THR A 6 1.17 5.33 27.05
N ARG A 7 2.15 4.72 26.37
CA ARG A 7 3.55 4.66 26.86
C ARG A 7 4.39 5.78 26.28
N ALA A 8 4.05 6.28 25.09
CA ALA A 8 4.80 7.32 24.42
C ALA A 8 3.90 8.21 23.56
N VAL A 9 4.32 9.47 23.37
CA VAL A 9 3.78 10.41 22.40
C VAL A 9 4.88 10.79 21.43
N TYR A 10 4.65 10.55 20.14
CA TYR A 10 5.56 10.89 19.05
C TYR A 10 5.14 12.22 18.44
N ILE A 11 5.91 13.26 18.70
CA ILE A 11 5.62 14.64 18.28
C ILE A 11 5.78 14.79 16.78
N GLY A 12 4.75 15.32 16.11
CA GLY A 12 4.74 15.56 14.66
C GLY A 12 4.78 14.30 13.78
N CYS A 13 4.58 13.12 14.36
CA CYS A 13 4.83 11.83 13.69
C CYS A 13 3.58 11.15 13.11
N CYS A 14 2.38 11.75 13.20
CA CYS A 14 1.19 11.18 12.57
C CYS A 14 1.40 11.05 11.04
N PRO A 15 1.34 9.84 10.45
CA PRO A 15 1.62 9.65 9.03
C PRO A 15 0.69 10.39 8.08
N ASN A 16 -0.51 10.79 8.55
CA ASN A 16 -1.51 11.46 7.74
C ASN A 16 -1.42 12.99 7.83
N CYS A 17 -1.53 13.58 9.02
CA CYS A 17 -1.54 15.03 9.20
C CYS A 17 -0.20 15.61 9.65
N GLY A 18 0.73 14.80 10.17
CA GLY A 18 1.97 15.28 10.80
C GLY A 18 1.77 15.94 12.16
N GLY A 19 0.64 15.70 12.83
CA GLY A 19 0.46 16.05 14.24
C GLY A 19 1.01 14.99 15.18
N ASP A 20 0.86 15.21 16.47
CA ASP A 20 1.30 14.26 17.50
C ASP A 20 0.47 12.98 17.44
N ILE A 21 1.11 11.86 17.74
CA ILE A 21 0.46 10.55 17.76
C ILE A 21 0.98 9.73 18.91
N THR A 22 0.10 9.04 19.64
CA THR A 22 0.54 8.14 20.69
C THR A 22 0.94 6.76 20.14
N ASP A 23 1.69 5.99 20.92
CA ASP A 23 2.00 4.59 20.61
C ASP A 23 0.72 3.75 20.41
N SER A 24 -0.26 3.93 21.29
CA SER A 24 -1.54 3.22 21.22
C SER A 24 -2.33 3.57 19.96
N GLU A 25 -2.34 4.85 19.54
CA GLU A 25 -2.98 5.30 18.30
C GLU A 25 -2.29 4.73 17.05
N LEU A 26 -0.96 4.78 17.03
CA LEU A 26 -0.16 4.29 15.91
C LEU A 26 -0.35 2.77 15.72
N LEU A 27 -0.33 2.00 16.81
CA LEU A 27 -0.50 0.53 16.76
C LEU A 27 -1.92 0.10 16.41
N SER A 28 -2.93 0.81 16.91
CA SER A 28 -4.34 0.42 16.73
C SER A 28 -4.96 0.91 15.43
N ARG A 29 -4.59 2.11 14.96
CA ARG A 29 -5.24 2.80 13.83
C ARG A 29 -4.26 3.32 12.78
N GLY A 30 -3.00 3.54 13.15
CA GLY A 30 -1.96 4.09 12.28
C GLY A 30 -2.05 5.61 12.08
N VAL A 31 -3.03 6.29 12.67
CA VAL A 31 -3.22 7.75 12.62
C VAL A 31 -3.69 8.28 13.97
N CYS A 32 -3.43 9.56 14.24
CA CYS A 32 -3.87 10.21 15.48
C CYS A 32 -5.40 10.36 15.54
N GLN A 33 -5.94 10.53 16.75
CA GLN A 33 -7.37 10.67 17.00
C GLN A 33 -8.01 11.86 16.29
N SER A 34 -7.25 12.94 16.06
CA SER A 34 -7.73 14.10 15.30
C SER A 34 -7.95 13.77 13.82
N CYS A 35 -7.21 12.82 13.24
CA CYS A 35 -7.40 12.38 11.86
C CYS A 35 -8.64 11.50 11.73
N LEU A 36 -8.77 10.50 12.59
CA LEU A 36 -9.87 9.55 12.53
C LEU A 36 -10.12 8.99 13.92
N SER A 37 -11.33 9.16 14.45
CA SER A 37 -11.80 8.49 15.67
C SER A 37 -12.40 7.13 15.35
N GLY A 38 -12.23 6.17 16.26
CA GLY A 38 -12.80 4.82 16.13
C GLY A 38 -11.89 3.79 15.47
N PRO A 39 -12.29 2.51 15.49
CA PRO A 39 -11.47 1.39 15.03
C PRO A 39 -11.26 1.41 13.51
N VAL A 40 -10.17 0.80 13.07
CA VAL A 40 -9.80 0.62 11.66
C VAL A 40 -9.54 -0.86 11.42
N GLU A 41 -10.25 -1.46 10.46
CA GLU A 41 -10.18 -2.91 10.22
C GLU A 41 -9.18 -3.28 9.13
N SER A 42 -8.97 -2.39 8.16
CA SER A 42 -8.07 -2.62 7.03
C SER A 42 -7.54 -1.30 6.45
N GLN A 43 -6.55 -1.39 5.56
CA GLN A 43 -6.07 -0.22 4.83
C GLN A 43 -7.13 0.39 3.91
N LEU A 44 -8.04 -0.42 3.36
CA LEU A 44 -9.15 0.07 2.55
C LEU A 44 -10.17 0.81 3.42
N ASP A 45 -10.50 0.26 4.59
CA ASP A 45 -11.36 0.91 5.58
C ASP A 45 -10.76 2.25 6.06
N LEU A 46 -9.46 2.27 6.36
CA LEU A 46 -8.74 3.51 6.70
C LEU A 46 -8.84 4.56 5.58
N TYR A 47 -8.58 4.15 4.34
CA TYR A 47 -8.65 5.01 3.17
C TYR A 47 -10.05 5.62 3.01
N GLU A 48 -11.10 4.79 3.08
CA GLU A 48 -12.48 5.24 2.93
C GLU A 48 -12.92 6.18 4.06
N LYS A 49 -12.59 5.86 5.31
CA LYS A 49 -12.93 6.69 6.47
C LYS A 49 -12.23 8.06 6.42
N LEU A 50 -10.95 8.10 6.07
CA LEU A 50 -10.22 9.35 5.89
C LEU A 50 -10.75 10.15 4.69
N ARG A 51 -11.07 9.47 3.58
CA ARG A 51 -11.63 10.11 2.38
C ARG A 51 -12.99 10.73 2.67
N ARG A 52 -13.90 9.99 3.32
CA ARG A 52 -15.25 10.46 3.68
C ARG A 52 -15.22 11.62 4.67
N SER A 53 -14.27 11.62 5.59
CA SER A 53 -14.11 12.73 6.55
C SER A 53 -13.38 13.96 5.98
N GLY A 54 -12.93 13.92 4.72
CA GLY A 54 -12.16 15.00 4.10
C GLY A 54 -10.75 15.18 4.67
N LYS A 55 -10.27 14.21 5.47
CA LYS A 55 -8.98 14.25 6.16
C LYS A 55 -7.92 13.35 5.54
N LEU A 56 -8.15 12.85 4.33
CA LEU A 56 -7.14 12.07 3.60
C LEU A 56 -6.08 13.01 3.01
N ILE A 57 -4.95 13.14 3.71
CA ILE A 57 -3.89 14.10 3.38
C ILE A 57 -2.66 13.32 2.90
N LYS A 58 -1.61 13.17 3.73
CA LYS A 58 -0.32 12.57 3.33
C LYS A 58 -0.42 11.06 3.13
N LEU A 59 -1.40 10.40 3.75
CA LEU A 59 -1.60 8.95 3.61
C LEU A 59 -2.26 8.54 2.29
N LYS A 60 -2.71 9.49 1.46
CA LYS A 60 -3.41 9.19 0.20
C LYS A 60 -2.60 8.25 -0.71
N GLU A 61 -1.43 8.70 -1.18
CA GLU A 61 -0.60 7.92 -2.10
C GLU A 61 -0.13 6.59 -1.48
N PRO A 62 0.39 6.54 -0.23
CA PRO A 62 0.74 5.26 0.40
C PRO A 62 -0.39 4.24 0.46
N LEU A 63 -1.61 4.66 0.79
CA LEU A 63 -2.77 3.78 0.84
C LEU A 63 -3.20 3.34 -0.56
N GLU A 64 -3.25 4.25 -1.53
CA GLU A 64 -3.61 3.94 -2.92
C GLU A 64 -2.63 2.95 -3.55
N VAL A 65 -1.32 3.12 -3.31
CA VAL A 65 -0.29 2.15 -3.71
C VAL A 65 -0.58 0.78 -3.12
N ASN A 66 -0.83 0.69 -1.80
CA ASN A 66 -1.03 -0.60 -1.15
C ASN A 66 -2.32 -1.31 -1.62
N ILE A 67 -3.42 -0.57 -1.76
CA ILE A 67 -4.68 -1.09 -2.28
C ILE A 67 -4.48 -1.65 -3.68
N TRP A 68 -3.81 -0.90 -4.56
CA TRP A 68 -3.51 -1.35 -5.92
C TRP A 68 -2.58 -2.56 -5.95
N ILE A 69 -1.57 -2.62 -5.07
CA ILE A 69 -0.67 -3.78 -4.97
C ILE A 69 -1.41 -5.03 -4.52
N ASN A 70 -2.35 -4.93 -3.58
CA ASN A 70 -3.18 -6.06 -3.19
C ASN A 70 -4.04 -6.55 -4.37
N GLU A 71 -4.63 -5.63 -5.14
CA GLU A 71 -5.36 -5.97 -6.36
C GLU A 71 -4.46 -6.68 -7.40
N PHE A 72 -3.25 -6.17 -7.61
CA PHE A 72 -2.26 -6.78 -8.50
C PHE A 72 -1.83 -8.16 -8.02
N LYS A 73 -1.64 -8.37 -6.72
CA LYS A 73 -1.28 -9.68 -6.13
C LYS A 73 -2.37 -10.72 -6.40
N GLU A 74 -3.64 -10.37 -6.21
CA GLU A 74 -4.75 -11.26 -6.52
C GLU A 74 -4.86 -11.54 -8.03
N PHE A 75 -4.63 -10.54 -8.88
CA PHE A 75 -4.54 -10.74 -10.32
C PHE A 75 -3.40 -11.71 -10.69
N PHE A 76 -2.20 -11.47 -10.18
CA PHE A 76 -1.02 -12.28 -10.42
C PHE A 76 -1.24 -13.72 -9.97
N LYS A 77 -1.80 -13.91 -8.76
CA LYS A 77 -2.12 -15.23 -8.22
C LYS A 77 -3.13 -16.00 -9.08
N ARG A 78 -4.17 -15.32 -9.59
CA ARG A 78 -5.14 -15.95 -10.49
C ARG A 78 -4.53 -16.39 -11.82
N LEU A 79 -3.60 -15.60 -12.37
CA LEU A 79 -2.99 -15.88 -13.68
C LEU A 79 -1.84 -16.89 -13.60
N VAL A 80 -1.02 -16.82 -12.55
CA VAL A 80 0.22 -17.59 -12.39
C VAL A 80 0.03 -18.80 -11.47
N GLY A 81 -0.97 -18.79 -10.59
CA GLY A 81 -1.23 -19.84 -9.60
C GLY A 81 -0.43 -19.68 -8.29
N ALA A 82 0.40 -18.65 -8.17
CA ALA A 82 1.20 -18.38 -6.97
C ALA A 82 1.29 -16.86 -6.71
N ASN A 83 1.63 -16.47 -5.47
CA ASN A 83 1.87 -15.06 -5.14
C ASN A 83 3.13 -14.54 -5.85
N PRO A 84 3.19 -13.24 -6.18
CA PRO A 84 4.43 -12.64 -6.65
C PRO A 84 5.48 -12.68 -5.54
N TRP A 85 6.75 -12.73 -5.93
CA TRP A 85 7.86 -12.64 -5.00
C TRP A 85 7.93 -11.22 -4.42
N SER A 86 8.50 -11.05 -3.21
CA SER A 86 8.68 -9.73 -2.59
C SER A 86 9.39 -8.72 -3.50
N LEU A 87 10.35 -9.19 -4.31
CA LEU A 87 11.04 -8.38 -5.29
C LEU A 87 10.14 -7.96 -6.46
N GLN A 88 9.25 -8.85 -6.92
CA GLN A 88 8.23 -8.53 -7.93
C GLN A 88 7.18 -7.55 -7.40
N GLU A 89 6.79 -7.65 -6.12
CA GLU A 89 5.94 -6.64 -5.48
C GLU A 89 6.62 -5.26 -5.46
N THR A 90 7.93 -5.21 -5.22
CA THR A 90 8.71 -3.97 -5.27
C THR A 90 8.72 -3.37 -6.69
N TRP A 91 8.88 -4.21 -7.71
CA TRP A 91 8.78 -3.78 -9.11
C TRP A 91 7.38 -3.26 -9.43
N ALA A 92 6.33 -3.95 -8.99
CA ALA A 92 4.94 -3.52 -9.16
C ALA A 92 4.68 -2.15 -8.52
N ARG A 93 5.22 -1.88 -7.31
CA ARG A 93 5.15 -0.56 -6.66
C ARG A 93 5.80 0.52 -7.51
N ARG A 94 6.97 0.25 -8.10
CA ARG A 94 7.64 1.19 -8.99
C ARG A 94 6.83 1.47 -10.26
N VAL A 95 6.21 0.45 -10.83
CA VAL A 95 5.31 0.59 -11.99
C VAL A 95 4.10 1.45 -11.64
N TYR A 96 3.43 1.20 -10.50
CA TYR A 96 2.31 2.02 -10.04
C TYR A 96 2.70 3.50 -9.89
N LEU A 97 3.86 3.76 -9.28
CA LEU A 97 4.42 5.11 -9.09
C LEU A 97 4.93 5.75 -10.39
N GLY A 98 4.82 5.09 -11.54
CA GLY A 98 5.28 5.61 -12.84
C GLY A 98 6.79 5.77 -12.94
N ARG A 99 7.57 5.04 -12.14
CA ARG A 99 9.03 5.16 -12.09
C ARG A 99 9.69 4.17 -13.04
N SER A 100 10.59 4.65 -13.88
CA SER A 100 11.46 3.79 -14.69
C SER A 100 12.59 3.21 -13.84
N PHE A 101 12.94 1.94 -14.04
CA PHE A 101 13.99 1.27 -13.27
C PHE A 101 14.59 0.06 -14.02
N SER A 102 15.83 -0.28 -13.66
CA SER A 102 16.46 -1.54 -14.08
C SER A 102 16.07 -2.68 -13.14
N ILE A 103 15.73 -3.84 -13.70
CA ILE A 103 15.44 -5.05 -12.91
C ILE A 103 16.77 -5.72 -12.52
N VAL A 104 17.24 -5.45 -11.30
CA VAL A 104 18.43 -6.09 -10.73
C VAL A 104 18.00 -7.35 -9.96
N ALA A 105 18.13 -8.51 -10.61
CA ALA A 105 17.85 -9.81 -10.00
C ALA A 105 18.53 -10.96 -10.77
N PRO A 106 18.87 -12.07 -10.10
CA PRO A 106 19.33 -13.30 -10.76
C PRO A 106 18.34 -13.85 -11.79
N THR A 107 18.79 -14.78 -12.65
CA THR A 107 17.90 -15.59 -13.49
C THR A 107 16.99 -16.46 -12.62
N GLY A 108 15.87 -16.94 -13.17
CA GLY A 108 14.88 -17.73 -12.42
C GLY A 108 13.92 -16.93 -11.53
N MET A 109 14.19 -15.65 -11.26
CA MET A 109 13.32 -14.76 -10.45
C MET A 109 12.05 -14.27 -11.18
N GLY A 110 11.77 -14.80 -12.37
CA GLY A 110 10.54 -14.48 -13.12
C GLY A 110 10.49 -13.07 -13.72
N LYS A 111 11.63 -12.48 -14.13
CA LYS A 111 11.66 -11.13 -14.74
C LYS A 111 10.76 -11.00 -15.96
N SER A 112 10.87 -11.95 -16.90
CA SER A 112 10.04 -11.95 -18.12
C SER A 112 8.57 -12.23 -17.83
N MET A 113 8.29 -13.15 -16.90
CA MET A 113 6.93 -13.44 -16.47
C MET A 113 6.29 -12.23 -15.79
N PHE A 114 7.00 -11.55 -14.89
CA PHE A 114 6.54 -10.30 -14.27
C PHE A 114 6.18 -9.26 -15.33
N GLY A 115 7.04 -9.07 -16.33
CA GLY A 115 6.79 -8.14 -17.43
C GLY A 115 5.51 -8.46 -18.19
N LEU A 116 5.35 -9.71 -18.61
CA LEU A 116 4.15 -10.18 -19.32
C LEU A 116 2.87 -10.00 -18.48
N VAL A 117 2.89 -10.45 -17.22
CA VAL A 117 1.74 -10.36 -16.30
C VAL A 117 1.38 -8.89 -16.04
N MET A 118 2.38 -8.03 -15.79
CA MET A 118 2.17 -6.60 -15.61
C MET A 118 1.58 -5.97 -16.88
N CYS A 119 2.03 -6.40 -18.05
CA CYS A 119 1.53 -5.87 -19.29
C CYS A 119 0.04 -6.22 -19.51
N ILE A 120 -0.34 -7.48 -19.27
CA ILE A 120 -1.74 -7.90 -19.32
C ILE A 120 -2.57 -7.10 -18.31
N TYR A 121 -2.07 -6.94 -17.08
CA TYR A 121 -2.76 -6.20 -16.04
C TYR A 121 -3.02 -4.73 -16.41
N LEU A 122 -2.01 -4.05 -16.96
CA LEU A 122 -2.14 -2.67 -17.44
C LEU A 122 -3.07 -2.56 -18.66
N ALA A 123 -2.99 -3.50 -19.60
CA ALA A 123 -3.88 -3.56 -20.75
C ALA A 123 -5.37 -3.69 -20.34
N MET A 124 -5.67 -4.54 -19.35
CA MET A 124 -7.02 -4.68 -18.78
C MET A 124 -7.53 -3.38 -18.12
N LYS A 125 -6.62 -2.50 -17.68
CA LYS A 125 -6.92 -1.17 -17.15
C LYS A 125 -6.91 -0.07 -18.23
N GLY A 126 -6.92 -0.44 -19.51
CA GLY A 126 -6.95 0.48 -20.64
C GLY A 126 -5.64 1.21 -20.91
N ARG A 127 -4.52 0.76 -20.33
CA ARG A 127 -3.19 1.35 -20.54
C ARG A 127 -2.48 0.61 -21.67
N LYS A 128 -1.85 1.34 -22.58
CA LYS A 128 -0.97 0.75 -23.59
C LYS A 128 0.37 0.39 -22.94
N CYS A 129 0.81 -0.85 -23.11
CA CYS A 129 2.13 -1.31 -22.69
C CYS A 129 2.70 -2.23 -23.76
N TYR A 130 4.02 -2.32 -23.80
CA TYR A 130 4.76 -3.30 -24.60
C TYR A 130 5.78 -3.95 -23.66
N PHE A 131 5.87 -5.28 -23.72
CA PHE A 131 6.89 -6.06 -23.02
C PHE A 131 7.80 -6.72 -24.06
#